data_AF-A0A9E2B1S8-F1
#
_entry.id   AF-A0A9E2B1S8-F1
#
_cell.length_a   1.000
_cell.length_b   1.000
_cell.length_c   1.000
_cell.angle_alpha   90.00
_cell.angle_beta   90.00
_cell.angle_gamma   90.00
#
_symmetry.space_group_name_H-M   'P 1'
#
loop_
_entity.id
_entity.type
_entity.pdbx_description
1 polymer ?
#
loop_
_entity_poly.entity_id
_entity_poly.type
_entity_poly.pdbx_seq_one_letter_code
_entity_poly.pdbx_strand_id
1 'polypeptide(L)' 'MQFTTEVNWQLNDFLIAGALIIGTGLFIYFIKDNIKNANKRGLLILAIIILVALLWAEMAVGIFGSPIAGS' A
#
# COMPACT_ATOMS: atom_id res chain seq x y z
N MET A 1 -11.93 13.30 9.52
CA MET A 1 -11.09 14.25 10.25
C MET A 1 -11.45 15.72 10.06
N GLN A 2 -11.65 16.25 8.85
CA GLN A 2 -11.91 17.70 8.71
C GLN A 2 -13.37 18.12 9.01
N PHE A 3 -14.32 17.20 8.88
CA PHE A 3 -15.76 17.47 9.08
C PHE A 3 -16.38 16.71 10.26
N THR A 4 -15.77 15.61 10.71
CA THR A 4 -16.19 14.85 11.90
C THR A 4 -14.96 14.33 12.64
N THR A 5 -15.07 14.23 13.96
CA THR A 5 -14.02 13.72 14.87
C THR A 5 -14.02 12.20 15.01
N GLU A 6 -15.04 11.52 14.48
CA GLU A 6 -15.17 10.05 14.51
C GLU A 6 -13.99 9.32 13.84
N VAL A 7 -13.35 9.96 12.84
CA VAL A 7 -12.21 9.39 12.11
C VAL A 7 -11.06 10.40 12.08
N ASN A 8 -10.00 10.09 12.81
CA ASN A 8 -8.88 10.99 13.08
C ASN A 8 -7.72 10.84 12.06
N TRP A 9 -7.97 11.06 10.76
CA TRP A 9 -6.95 11.01 9.69
C TRP A 9 -6.23 12.34 9.43
N GLN A 10 -4.96 12.45 9.82
CA GLN A 10 -4.08 13.59 9.57
C GLN A 10 -3.72 13.74 8.09
N LEU A 11 -3.21 14.91 7.69
CA LEU A 11 -2.71 15.14 6.34
C LEU A 11 -1.65 14.10 5.91
N ASN A 12 -0.82 13.66 6.85
CA ASN A 12 0.21 12.64 6.60
C ASN A 12 -0.40 11.31 6.15
N ASP A 13 -1.56 10.91 6.68
CA ASP A 13 -2.21 9.65 6.33
C ASP A 13 -2.65 9.65 4.86
N PHE A 14 -3.13 10.80 4.38
CA PHE A 14 -3.45 10.98 2.96
C PHE A 14 -2.23 10.96 2.07
N LEU A 15 -1.10 11.55 2.52
CA LEU A 15 0.16 11.52 1.78
C LEU A 15 0.70 10.09 1.67
N ILE A 16 0.67 9.34 2.78
CA ILE A 16 1.10 7.93 2.82
C ILE A 16 0.22 7.07 1.93
N ALA A 17 -1.11 7.24 2.01
CA ALA A 17 -2.06 6.53 1.15
C ALA A 17 -1.83 6.86 -0.33
N GLY A 18 -1.62 8.14 -0.67
CA GLY A 18 -1.31 8.58 -2.03
C GLY A 18 0.00 7.98 -2.55
N ALA A 19 1.06 8.01 -1.74
CA ALA A 19 2.35 7.43 -2.08
C ALA A 19 2.26 5.91 -2.30
N LEU A 20 1.49 5.20 -1.47
CA LEU A 20 1.24 3.76 -1.64
C LEU A 20 0.54 3.44 -2.95
N ILE A 21 -0.51 4.19 -3.30
CA ILE A 21 -1.27 3.97 -4.53
C ILE A 21 -0.39 4.25 -5.76
N ILE A 22 0.32 5.39 -5.77
CA ILE A 22 1.20 5.79 -6.87
C ILE A 22 2.34 4.79 -7.01
N GLY A 23 3.01 4.43 -5.91
CA GLY A 23 4.10 3.45 -5.90
C GLY A 23 3.64 2.09 -6.43
N THR A 24 2.48 1.60 -5.98
CA THR A 24 1.89 0.35 -6.46
C THR A 24 1.63 0.40 -7.98
N GLY A 25 1.06 1.49 -8.47
CA GLY A 25 0.82 1.70 -9.90
C GLY A 25 2.12 1.68 -10.72
N LEU A 26 3.16 2.35 -10.25
CA LEU A 26 4.48 2.38 -10.89
C LEU A 26 5.12 0.98 -10.92
N PHE A 27 5.07 0.22 -9.83
CA PHE A 27 5.61 -1.14 -9.81
C PHE A 27 4.85 -2.08 -10.75
N ILE A 28 3.52 -1.99 -10.78
CA ILE A 28 2.71 -2.79 -11.72
C ILE A 28 3.05 -2.43 -13.17
N TYR A 29 3.18 -1.14 -13.49
CA TYR A 29 3.59 -0.68 -14.81
C TYR A 29 4.98 -1.24 -15.18
N PHE A 30 5.95 -1.12 -14.28
CA PHE A 30 7.31 -1.62 -14.48
C PHE A 30 7.33 -3.14 -14.75
N ILE A 31 6.57 -3.92 -13.97
CA ILE A 31 6.47 -5.38 -14.18
C ILE A 31 5.84 -5.67 -15.54
N LYS A 32 4.77 -4.96 -15.93
CA LYS A 32 4.11 -5.18 -17.22
C LYS A 32 5.04 -4.92 -18.40
N ASP A 33 5.90 -3.91 -18.31
CA ASP A 33 6.82 -3.51 -19.36
C ASP A 33 8.06 -4.44 -19.44
N ASN A 34 8.58 -4.88 -18.30
CA ASN A 34 9.84 -5.64 -18.24
C ASN A 34 9.65 -7.16 -18.20
N ILE A 35 8.52 -7.67 -17.72
CA ILE A 35 8.29 -9.11 -17.54
C ILE A 35 7.39 -9.66 -18.65
N LYS A 36 8.02 -10.26 -19.66
CA LYS A 36 7.34 -10.88 -20.81
C LYS A 36 6.57 -12.17 -20.46
N ASN A 37 6.99 -12.89 -19.43
CA ASN A 37 6.34 -14.13 -19.01
C ASN A 37 5.06 -13.84 -18.22
N ALA A 38 3.91 -14.19 -18.78
CA ALA A 38 2.59 -13.92 -18.20
C ALA A 38 2.39 -14.55 -16.81
N ASN A 39 2.89 -15.76 -16.57
CA ASN A 39 2.77 -16.45 -15.28
C ASN A 39 3.61 -15.74 -14.20
N LYS A 40 4.86 -15.40 -14.51
CA LYS A 40 5.73 -14.66 -13.59
C LYS A 40 5.18 -13.27 -13.29
N ARG A 41 4.63 -12.59 -14.31
CA ARG A 41 3.98 -11.28 -14.16
C ARG A 41 2.80 -11.35 -13.19
N GLY A 42 1.92 -12.33 -13.35
CA GLY A 42 0.76 -12.53 -12.47
C GLY A 42 1.18 -12.75 -11.01
N LEU A 43 2.17 -13.61 -10.79
CA LEU A 43 2.70 -13.89 -9.45
C LEU A 43 3.30 -12.64 -8.78
N LEU A 44 4.07 -11.84 -9.53
CA LEU A 44 4.69 -10.62 -9.01
C LEU A 44 3.66 -9.54 -8.68
N ILE A 45 2.63 -9.37 -9.52
CA ILE A 45 1.54 -8.42 -9.24
C ILE A 45 0.78 -8.86 -7.98
N LEU A 46 0.46 -10.15 -7.85
CA LEU A 46 -0.19 -10.69 -6.65
C LEU A 46 0.66 -10.46 -5.40
N ALA A 47 1.96 -10.72 -5.46
CA ALA A 47 2.88 -10.48 -4.35
C ALA A 47 2.90 -9.01 -3.92
N ILE A 48 2.93 -8.07 -4.87
CA ILE A 48 2.86 -6.63 -4.56
C ILE A 48 1.54 -6.27 -3.88
N ILE A 49 0.41 -6.76 -4.39
CA ILE A 49 -0.90 -6.48 -3.79
C ILE A 49 -0.95 -6.95 -2.34
N ILE A 50 -0.45 -8.15 -2.06
CA ILE A 50 -0.37 -8.69 -0.69
C ILE A 50 0.53 -7.79 0.17
N LEU A 51 1.69 -7.39 -0.32
CA LEU A 51 2.64 -6.55 0.41
C LEU A 51 2.03 -5.18 0.76
N VAL A 52 1.35 -4.56 -0.20
CA VAL A 52 0.65 -3.28 -0.01
C VAL A 52 -0.49 -3.43 1.00
N ALA A 53 -1.25 -4.52 0.94
CA ALA A 53 -2.32 -4.80 1.90
C ALA A 53 -1.77 -5.03 3.32
N LEU A 54 -0.63 -5.71 3.46
CA LEU A 54 0.03 -5.91 4.75
C LEU A 54 0.57 -4.59 5.31
N LEU A 55 1.19 -3.75 4.49
CA LEU A 55 1.63 -2.42 4.91
C LEU A 55 0.46 -1.56 5.36
N TRP A 56 -0.65 -1.59 4.61
CA TRP A 56 -1.86 -0.88 4.98
C TRP A 56 -2.43 -1.37 6.32
N ALA A 57 -2.52 -2.70 6.49
CA ALA A 57 -3.02 -3.30 7.71
C ALA A 57 -2.11 -3.02 8.92
N GLU A 58 -0.79 -2.95 8.70
CA GLU A 58 0.15 -2.59 9.75
C GLU A 58 -0.02 -1.14 10.19
N MET A 59 -0.11 -0.19 9.27
CA MET A 59 -0.32 1.21 9.65
C MET A 59 -1.70 1.43 10.28
N ALA A 60 -2.73 0.73 9.78
CA ALA A 60 -4.11 0.90 10.27
C ALA A 60 -4.38 0.19 11.61
N VAL A 61 -3.84 -1.02 11.81
CA VAL A 61 -4.18 -1.90 12.94
C VAL A 61 -2.96 -2.30 13.76
N GLY A 62 -1.76 -2.28 13.19
CA GLY A 62 -0.54 -2.61 13.92
C GLY A 62 -0.38 -4.09 14.24
N ILE A 63 -0.77 -4.97 13.32
CA ILE A 63 -0.81 -6.44 13.50
C ILE A 63 0.55 -6.99 13.94
N PHE A 64 1.65 -6.44 13.45
CA PHE A 64 3.01 -6.90 13.71
C PHE A 64 3.71 -6.15 14.85
N GLY A 65 3.10 -5.10 15.41
CA GLY A 65 3.68 -4.30 16.49
C GLY A 65 4.98 -3.59 16.09
N SER A 66 5.13 -3.24 14.81
CA SER A 66 6.31 -2.55 14.30
C SER A 66 6.28 -1.05 14.65
N PRO A 67 7.40 -0.31 14.48
CA PRO A 67 7.44 1.13 14.78
C PRO A 67 6.49 2.00 13.93
N ILE A 68 5.93 1.45 12.86
CA ILE A 68 4.95 2.13 11.99
C ILE A 68 3.49 1.73 12.30
N ALA A 69 3.27 0.93 13.34
CA ALA A 69 1.95 0.47 13.74
C ALA A 69 1.07 1.60 14.31
N GLY A 70 -0.15 1.72 13.79
CA GLY A 70 -1.19 2.59 14.38
C GLY A 70 -0.89 4.10 14.33
N SER A 71 -0.16 4.56 13.32
CA SER A 71 0.16 5.99 13.11
C SER A 71 -0.97 6.74 12.43
#